data_AF-A0A383B855-F1
#
_entry.id   AF-A0A383B855-F1
#
_cell.length_a   1.000
_cell.length_b   1.000
_cell.length_c   1.000
_cell.angle_alpha   90.00
_cell.angle_beta   90.00
_cell.angle_gamma   90.00
#
_symmetry.space_group_name_H-M   'P 1'
#
loop_
_entity.id
_entity.type
_entity.pdbx_description
1 polymer ?
#
loop_
_entity_poly.entity_id
_entity_poly.type
_entity_poly.pdbx_seq_one_letter_code
_entity_poly.pdbx_strand_id
1 'polypeptide(L)' 'MIPSITYKPITVDLQLGDLLLFMTDGITEPRNAEGLMYEESGRFHQVLSALSDELNAEEVVENIIQDVIDHMVD' A
#
# COMPACT_ATOMS: atom_id res chain seq x y z
N MET A 1 0.06 -5.79 21.08
CA MET A 1 0.83 -7.02 21.36
C MET A 1 -0.14 -8.03 21.94
N ILE A 2 -0.36 -9.14 21.24
CA ILE A 2 -1.22 -10.22 21.76
C ILE A 2 -0.41 -10.96 22.84
N PRO A 3 -0.94 -11.08 24.08
CA PRO A 3 -0.26 -11.80 25.15
C PRO A 3 0.08 -13.24 24.71
N SER A 4 1.25 -13.73 25.12
CA SER A 4 1.73 -15.10 24.83
C SER A 4 2.05 -15.40 23.36
N ILE A 5 1.97 -14.41 22.45
CA ILE A 5 2.50 -14.52 21.09
C ILE A 5 3.95 -14.03 21.08
N THR A 6 4.87 -14.87 20.63
CA THR A 6 6.25 -14.46 20.36
C THR A 6 6.32 -13.79 19.00
N TYR A 7 6.71 -12.52 18.98
CA TYR A 7 6.96 -11.78 17.75
C TYR A 7 8.41 -11.96 17.32
N LYS A 8 8.64 -12.18 16.03
CA LYS A 8 9.98 -12.20 15.44
C LYS A 8 10.33 -10.79 14.95
N PRO A 9 11.35 -10.11 15.51
CA PRO A 9 11.75 -8.82 15.00
C PRO A 9 12.37 -8.96 13.59
N ILE A 10 12.12 -7.96 12.76
CA ILE A 10 12.77 -7.78 11.46
C ILE A 10 13.47 -6.41 11.52
N THR A 11 14.70 -6.37 11.02
CA THR A 11 15.49 -5.14 10.88
C THR A 11 15.76 -4.92 9.41
N VAL A 12 15.56 -3.69 8.95
CA VAL A 12 15.78 -3.26 7.57
C VAL A 12 16.65 -2.01 7.62
N ASP A 13 17.72 -2.00 6.81
CA ASP A 13 18.61 -0.85 6.67
C ASP A 13 18.07 0.07 5.56
N LEU A 14 17.60 1.26 5.93
CA LEU A 14 17.06 2.25 4.98
C LEU A 14 18.14 3.22 4.51
N GLN A 15 18.05 3.63 3.25
CA GLN A 15 18.86 4.67 2.62
C GLN A 15 18.05 5.94 2.39
N LEU A 16 18.75 7.03 2.12
CA LEU A 16 18.09 8.29 1.73
C LEU A 16 17.31 8.08 0.42
N GLY A 17 16.02 8.38 0.46
CA GLY A 17 15.10 8.20 -0.68
C GLY A 17 14.25 6.92 -0.58
N ASP A 18 14.52 6.03 0.37
CA ASP A 18 13.65 4.86 0.57
C ASP A 18 12.28 5.26 1.11
N LEU A 19 11.24 4.67 0.52
CA LEU A 19 9.85 4.81 0.95
C LEU A 19 9.41 3.55 1.71
N LEU A 20 8.98 3.72 2.97
CA LEU A 20 8.41 2.65 3.78
C LEU A 20 6.92 2.89 4.01
N LEU A 21 6.08 2.00 3.47
CA LEU A 21 4.62 2.05 3.59
C LEU A 21 4.12 1.00 4.57
N PHE A 22 3.31 1.43 5.53
CA PHE A 22 2.52 0.53 6.38
C PHE A 22 1.05 0.72 6.05
N MET A 23 0.37 -0.38 5.74
CA MET A 23 -1.04 -0.38 5.41
C MET A 23 -1.75 -1.57 6.04
N THR A 24 -3.06 -1.44 6.16
CA THR A 24 -3.96 -2.54 6.52
C THR A 24 -4.50 -3.21 5.27
N ASP A 25 -5.18 -4.33 5.46
CA ASP A 25 -5.94 -5.05 4.43
C ASP A 25 -7.01 -4.19 3.73
N GLY A 26 -7.54 -3.16 4.40
CA GLY A 26 -8.45 -2.17 3.79
C GLY A 26 -7.89 -1.44 2.55
N ILE A 27 -6.58 -1.50 2.28
CA ILE A 27 -5.97 -1.01 1.03
C ILE A 27 -5.83 -2.11 -0.03
N THR A 28 -5.59 -3.36 0.38
CA THR A 28 -5.28 -4.47 -0.53
C THR A 28 -6.50 -5.26 -0.98
N GLU A 29 -7.54 -5.31 -0.16
CA GLU A 29 -8.77 -6.09 -0.37
C GLU A 29 -9.90 -5.43 -1.20
N PRO A 30 -9.96 -4.10 -1.42
CA PRO A 30 -10.99 -3.50 -2.27
C PRO A 30 -11.03 -4.14 -3.66
N ARG A 31 -12.24 -4.36 -4.19
CA ARG A 31 -12.46 -5.15 -5.41
C ARG A 31 -12.99 -4.31 -6.55
N ASN A 32 -12.49 -4.58 -7.75
CA ASN A 32 -13.00 -3.99 -8.98
C ASN A 32 -14.25 -4.71 -9.51
N ALA A 33 -14.75 -4.27 -10.67
CA ALA A 33 -15.91 -4.85 -11.35
C ALA A 33 -15.76 -6.33 -11.72
N GLU A 34 -14.54 -6.81 -11.92
CA GLU A 34 -14.23 -8.22 -12.17
C GLU A 34 -14.17 -9.05 -10.87
N GLY A 35 -14.33 -8.41 -9.71
CA GLY A 35 -14.24 -9.02 -8.39
C GLY A 35 -12.81 -9.30 -7.94
N LEU A 36 -11.80 -8.79 -8.65
CA LEU A 36 -10.38 -8.95 -8.30
C LEU A 36 -9.99 -7.95 -7.22
N MET A 37 -9.21 -8.41 -6.23
CA MET A 37 -8.69 -7.53 -5.18
C MET A 37 -7.62 -6.58 -5.73
N TYR A 38 -7.49 -5.41 -5.13
CA TYR A 38 -6.55 -4.36 -5.54
C TYR A 38 -5.11 -4.89 -5.65
N GLU A 39 -4.65 -5.65 -4.66
CA GLU A 39 -3.32 -6.29 -4.67
C GLU A 39 -3.21 -7.38 -5.75
N GLU A 40 -4.24 -8.23 -5.88
CA GLU A 40 -4.28 -9.34 -6.85
C GLU A 40 -4.25 -8.84 -8.30
N SER A 41 -4.87 -7.68 -8.56
CA SER A 41 -4.89 -7.06 -9.89
C SER A 41 -3.52 -6.54 -10.34
N GLY A 42 -2.54 -6.45 -9.42
CA GLY A 42 -1.25 -5.83 -9.66
C GLY A 42 -1.30 -4.29 -9.69
N ARG A 43 -2.47 -3.67 -9.49
CA ARG A 43 -2.64 -2.21 -9.54
C ARG A 43 -1.77 -1.49 -8.52
N PHE A 44 -1.66 -2.02 -7.31
CA PHE A 44 -0.82 -1.43 -6.28
C PHE A 44 0.64 -1.23 -6.73
N HIS A 45 1.23 -2.25 -7.35
CA HIS A 45 2.60 -2.18 -7.86
C HIS A 45 2.73 -1.16 -9.02
N GLN A 46 1.70 -1.05 -9.86
CA GLN A 46 1.67 -0.04 -10.93
C GLN A 46 1.66 1.38 -10.37
N VAL A 47 0.84 1.65 -9.35
CA VAL A 47 0.78 2.96 -8.67
C VAL A 47 2.14 3.29 -8.07
N LEU A 48 2.73 2.38 -7.30
CA LEU A 48 4.05 2.60 -6.70
C LEU A 48 5.13 2.91 -7.74
N SER A 49 5.11 2.21 -8.89
CA SER A 49 6.07 2.44 -9.98
C SER A 49 5.88 3.76 -10.71
N ALA A 50 4.72 4.41 -10.57
CA ALA A 50 4.36 5.67 -11.20
C ALA A 50 4.47 6.88 -10.26
N LEU A 51 4.76 6.66 -8.97
CA LEU A 51 4.98 7.76 -8.02
C LEU A 51 6.22 8.56 -8.41
N SER A 52 6.13 9.88 -8.26
CA SER A 52 7.28 10.77 -8.44
C SER A 52 8.12 10.81 -7.17
N ASP A 53 9.45 10.83 -7.32
CA ASP A 53 10.41 11.00 -6.23
C ASP A 53 10.32 12.39 -5.56
N GLU A 54 9.60 13.34 -6.16
CA GLU A 54 9.39 14.69 -5.62
C GLU A 54 8.22 14.75 -4.63
N LEU A 55 7.39 13.71 -4.55
CA LEU A 55 6.23 13.69 -3.66
C LEU A 55 6.68 13.57 -2.21
N ASN A 56 6.01 14.32 -1.34
CA ASN A 56 6.12 14.10 0.09
C ASN A 56 5.25 12.91 0.54
N ALA A 57 5.44 12.45 1.77
CA ALA A 57 4.76 11.27 2.28
C ALA A 57 3.22 11.39 2.32
N GLU A 58 2.68 12.60 2.53
CA GLU A 58 1.24 12.85 2.54
C GLU A 58 0.67 12.71 1.12
N GLU A 59 1.33 13.33 0.13
CA GLU A 59 0.92 13.22 -1.27
C GLU A 59 0.99 11.78 -1.78
N VAL A 60 2.00 11.00 -1.36
CA VAL A 60 2.08 9.56 -1.67
C VAL A 60 0.85 8.82 -1.14
N VAL A 61 0.46 9.07 0.11
CA VAL A 61 -0.71 8.42 0.72
C VAL A 61 -1.99 8.83 0.03
N GLU A 62 -2.18 10.12 -0.27
CA GLU A 62 -3.35 10.62 -0.99
C GLU A 62 -3.50 9.97 -2.37
N ASN A 63 -2.41 9.85 -3.13
CA ASN A 63 -2.42 9.18 -4.42
C ASN A 63 -2.82 7.70 -4.32
N ILE A 64 -2.29 6.97 -3.33
CA ILE A 64 -2.63 5.55 -3.12
C ILE A 64 -4.10 5.39 -2.72
N ILE A 65 -4.59 6.20 -1.76
CA ILE A 65 -5.98 6.13 -1.30
C ILE A 65 -6.95 6.45 -2.44
N GLN A 66 -6.67 7.50 -3.21
CA GLN A 66 -7.53 7.88 -4.34
C GLN A 66 -7.55 6.77 -5.39
N ASP A 67 -6.42 6.14 -5.71
CA ASP A 67 -6.38 5.06 -6.68
C ASP A 67 -7.16 3.82 -6.23
N VAL A 68 -7.12 3.49 -4.93
CA VAL A 68 -7.92 2.41 -4.35
C VAL A 68 -9.42 2.72 -4.46
N ILE A 69 -9.82 3.95 -4.18
CA ILE A 69 -11.22 4.42 -4.32
C ILE A 69 -11.67 4.33 -5.78
N ASP A 70 -10.82 4.71 -6.73
CA ASP A 70 -11.14 4.66 -8.16
C ASP A 70 -11.18 3.22 -8.69
N HIS A 71 -10.42 2.31 -8.07
CA HIS A 71 -10.41 0.89 -8.43
C HIS A 71 -11.64 0.14 -7.93
N MET A 72 -12.13 0.49 -6.73
CA MET A 72 -13.25 -0.20 -6.14
C MET A 72 -14.56 0.14 -6.84
N VAL A 73 -15.41 -0.88 -7.01
CA VAL A 73 -16.79 -0.70 -7.43
C VAL A 73 -17.67 -1.19 -6.28
N ASP A 74 -18.48 -0.28 -5.73
CA ASP A 74 -19.49 -0.60 -4.71
C ASP A 74 -20.58 -1.57 -5.22
#